data_AF-F9ULR7-F1
#
_entry.id   AF-F9ULR7-F1
#
_cell.length_a   1.000
_cell.length_b   1.000
_cell.length_c   1.000
_cell.angle_alpha   90.00
_cell.angle_beta   90.00
_cell.angle_gamma   90.00
#
_symmetry.space_group_name_H-M   'P 1'
#
loop_
_entity.id
_entity.type
_entity.pdbx_description
1 polymer ?
#
loop_
_entity_poly.entity_id
_entity_poly.type
_entity_poly.pdbx_seq_one_letter_code
_entity_poly.pdbx_strand_id
1 'polypeptide(L)'
;MQVKLDETKHVVSYALVGGLEDAIDYDESQLPADFLTATDSSAYWLIDGVLTKDPNYAPSIQPVVEDQPSNEQQSLTKLAQQVTEQQEHIASLEESLTQLVKGGTH
;
A
#
# COMPACT_ATOMS: atom_id res chain seq x y z
N MET A 1 16.39 -13.19 8.83
CA MET A 1 15.36 -12.86 7.82
C MET A 1 14.38 -14.01 7.65
N GLN A 2 13.13 -13.73 7.29
CA GLN A 2 12.18 -14.76 6.87
C GLN A 2 11.89 -14.69 5.37
N VAL A 3 11.83 -15.85 4.73
CA VAL A 3 11.57 -15.99 3.29
C VAL A 3 10.38 -16.92 3.11
N LYS A 4 9.36 -16.45 2.40
CA LYS A 4 8.23 -17.28 1.96
C LYS A 4 8.53 -17.80 0.57
N LEU A 5 8.38 -19.11 0.39
CA LEU A 5 8.62 -19.80 -0.87
C LEU A 5 7.31 -20.36 -1.43
N ASP A 6 7.22 -20.48 -2.75
CA ASP A 6 6.17 -21.27 -3.40
C ASP A 6 6.51 -22.77 -3.44
N GLU A 7 5.62 -23.56 -4.04
CA GLU A 7 5.79 -25.00 -4.23
C GLU A 7 7.03 -25.37 -5.06
N THR A 8 7.46 -24.45 -5.94
CA THR A 8 8.63 -24.60 -6.82
C THR A 8 9.92 -24.03 -6.23
N LYS A 9 9.88 -23.59 -4.97
CA LYS A 9 10.99 -22.97 -4.23
C LYS A 9 11.40 -21.58 -4.71
N HIS A 10 10.56 -20.86 -5.45
CA HIS A 10 10.77 -19.44 -5.73
C HIS A 10 10.34 -18.58 -4.55
N VAL A 11 11.02 -17.45 -4.35
CA VAL A 11 10.69 -16.49 -3.30
C VAL A 11 9.44 -15.71 -3.67
N VAL A 12 8.38 -15.83 -2.87
CA VAL A 12 7.14 -15.08 -3.07
C VAL A 12 7.13 -13.80 -2.24
N SER A 13 7.75 -13.83 -1.05
CA SER A 13 7.82 -12.70 -0.15
C SER A 13 8.96 -12.86 0.85
N TYR A 14 9.39 -11.77 1.48
CA TYR A 14 10.36 -11.80 2.55
C TYR A 14 10.09 -10.73 3.61
N ALA A 15 10.58 -10.97 4.83
CA ALA A 15 10.54 -10.01 5.92
C ALA A 15 11.91 -9.94 6.60
N LEU A 16 12.45 -8.72 6.71
CA LEU A 16 13.66 -8.44 7.49
C LEU A 16 13.35 -8.32 8.99
N VAL A 17 12.16 -7.81 9.31
CA VAL A 17 11.67 -7.61 10.68
C VAL A 17 10.23 -8.10 10.75
N GLY A 18 9.88 -8.78 11.84
CA GLY A 18 8.57 -9.39 12.03
C GLY A 18 8.57 -10.86 11.60
N GLY A 19 7.39 -11.37 11.27
CA GLY A 19 7.20 -12.76 10.85
C GLY A 19 6.24 -12.87 9.68
N LEU A 20 6.50 -13.84 8.82
CA LEU A 20 5.64 -14.25 7.72
C LEU A 20 5.06 -15.63 8.02
N GLU A 21 3.77 -15.82 7.74
CA GLU A 21 3.14 -17.12 7.83
C GLU A 21 3.63 -18.04 6.70
N ASP A 22 3.89 -19.30 7.04
CA ASP A 22 4.46 -20.32 6.15
C ASP A 22 5.84 -19.93 5.55
N ALA A 23 6.62 -19.15 6.28
CA ALA A 23 7.97 -18.78 5.88
C ALA A 23 9.04 -19.62 6.60
N ILE A 24 10.23 -19.65 6.00
CA ILE A 24 11.43 -20.23 6.59
C ILE A 24 12.33 -19.12 7.11
N ASP A 25 13.04 -19.39 8.21
CA ASP A 25 14.16 -18.55 8.62
C ASP A 25 15.34 -18.77 7.68
N TYR A 26 15.83 -17.68 7.09
CA TYR A 26 16.96 -17.66 6.18
C TYR A 26 18.11 -16.85 6.79
N ASP A 27 19.32 -17.40 6.68
CA ASP A 27 20.53 -16.74 7.13
C ASP A 27 20.92 -15.59 6.19
N GLU A 28 20.88 -14.37 6.71
CA GLU A 28 21.25 -13.16 5.98
C GLU A 28 22.72 -13.17 5.53
N SER A 29 23.59 -13.95 6.17
CA SER A 29 24.99 -14.10 5.76
C SER A 29 25.14 -14.78 4.39
N GLN A 30 24.13 -15.56 3.97
CA GLN A 30 24.10 -16.27 2.69
C GLN A 30 23.25 -15.53 1.64
N LEU A 31 22.83 -14.30 1.92
CA LEU A 31 21.97 -13.54 1.03
C LEU A 31 22.78 -13.01 -0.18
N PRO A 32 22.29 -13.19 -1.42
CA PRO A 32 22.89 -12.53 -2.57
C PRO A 32 22.89 -11.02 -2.40
N ALA A 33 24.00 -10.36 -2.74
CA ALA A 33 24.16 -8.91 -2.53
C ALA A 33 23.10 -8.07 -3.27
N ASP A 34 22.59 -8.57 -4.39
CA ASP A 34 21.58 -7.91 -5.21
C ASP A 34 20.14 -8.26 -4.81
N PHE A 35 19.93 -9.17 -3.85
CA PHE A 35 18.59 -9.63 -3.46
C PHE A 35 17.73 -8.51 -2.90
N LEU A 36 18.22 -7.74 -1.92
CA LEU A 36 17.46 -6.66 -1.28
C LEU A 36 17.24 -5.45 -2.20
N THR A 37 18.07 -5.33 -3.23
CA THR A 37 17.96 -4.26 -4.24
C THR A 37 17.20 -4.70 -5.49
N ALA A 38 16.84 -5.98 -5.60
CA ALA A 38 16.10 -6.47 -6.74
C ALA A 38 14.68 -5.91 -6.72
N THR A 39 14.21 -5.48 -7.90
CA THR A 39 12.82 -5.03 -8.08
C THR A 39 11.81 -6.14 -7.81
N ASP A 40 12.23 -7.40 -7.99
CA ASP A 40 11.38 -8.57 -7.83
C ASP A 40 12.14 -9.69 -7.11
N SER A 41 11.69 -10.03 -5.89
CA SER A 41 12.26 -11.13 -5.13
C SER A 41 11.97 -12.49 -5.77
N SER A 42 10.92 -12.60 -6.59
CA SER A 42 10.53 -13.85 -7.28
C SER A 42 11.51 -14.28 -8.36
N ALA A 43 12.46 -13.41 -8.72
CA ALA A 43 13.61 -13.75 -9.54
C ALA A 43 14.61 -14.70 -8.84
N TYR A 44 14.39 -15.03 -7.57
CA TYR A 44 15.26 -15.90 -6.80
C TYR A 44 14.53 -17.16 -6.38
N TRP A 45 15.25 -18.28 -6.42
CA TRP A 45 14.82 -19.57 -5.90
C TRP A 45 15.82 -20.12 -4.89
N LEU A 46 15.36 -21.02 -4.03
CA LEU A 46 16.21 -21.69 -3.05
C LEU A 46 16.73 -23.02 -3.63
N ILE A 47 18.03 -23.07 -3.96
CA ILE A 47 18.73 -24.28 -4.40
C ILE A 47 19.73 -24.69 -3.32
N ASP A 48 19.61 -25.91 -2.79
CA ASP A 48 20.51 -26.46 -1.76
C ASP A 48 20.69 -25.54 -0.53
N GLY A 49 19.63 -24.80 -0.18
CA GLY A 49 19.64 -23.86 0.96
C GLY A 49 20.23 -22.49 0.65
N VAL A 50 20.60 -22.20 -0.61
CA VAL A 50 21.16 -20.92 -1.04
C VAL A 50 20.20 -20.23 -2.02
N LEU A 51 19.85 -18.98 -1.74
CA LEU A 51 19.10 -18.16 -2.68
C LEU A 51 19.96 -17.88 -3.92
N THR A 52 19.47 -18.33 -5.06
CA THR A 52 20.14 -18.18 -6.35
C THR A 52 19.23 -17.40 -7.29
N LYS A 53 19.79 -16.48 -8.06
CA LYS A 53 19.03 -15.75 -9.08
C LYS A 53 18.77 -16.64 -10.28
N ASP A 54 17.52 -16.77 -10.71
CA ASP A 54 17.17 -17.49 -11.93
C ASP A 54 17.52 -16.62 -13.16
N PRO A 55 18.48 -17.03 -14.02
CA PRO A 55 18.82 -16.29 -15.24
C PRO A 55 17.70 -16.31 -16.28
N ASN A 56 16.74 -17.23 -16.17
CA ASN A 56 15.59 -17.35 -17.07
C ASN A 56 14.32 -16.73 -16.48
N TYR A 57 14.43 -16.00 -15.37
CA TYR A 57 13.28 -15.40 -14.73
C TYR A 57 12.54 -14.48 -15.70
N ALA A 58 11.29 -14.84 -15.99
CA ALA A 58 10.35 -14.01 -16.71
C ALA A 58 9.25 -13.64 -15.73
N PRO A 59 9.13 -12.35 -15.31
CA PRO A 59 8.07 -11.95 -14.42
C PRO A 59 6.73 -12.30 -15.06
N SER A 60 5.89 -13.02 -14.31
CA SER A 60 4.53 -13.27 -14.75
C SER A 60 3.84 -11.92 -14.83
N ILE A 61 3.52 -11.47 -16.05
CA ILE A 61 2.80 -10.22 -16.26
C ILE A 61 1.37 -10.47 -15.81
N GLN A 62 1.12 -10.40 -14.51
CA GLN A 62 -0.24 -10.26 -14.04
C GLN A 62 -0.74 -8.92 -14.59
N PRO A 63 -1.95 -8.87 -15.18
CA PRO A 63 -2.49 -7.60 -15.62
C PRO A 63 -2.49 -6.66 -14.41
N VAL A 64 -1.91 -5.48 -14.58
CA VAL A 64 -2.07 -4.38 -13.61
C VAL A 64 -3.59 -4.25 -13.42
N VAL A 65 -4.07 -4.68 -12.26
CA VAL A 65 -5.45 -4.40 -11.88
C VAL A 65 -5.46 -2.90 -11.72
N GLU A 66 -6.11 -2.21 -12.66
CA GLU A 66 -6.30 -0.78 -12.56
C GLU A 66 -7.10 -0.55 -11.28
N ASP A 67 -6.42 -0.10 -10.21
CA ASP A 67 -7.02 0.15 -8.90
C ASP A 67 -8.01 1.30 -9.04
N GLN A 68 -9.23 0.97 -9.44
CA GLN A 68 -10.35 1.89 -9.33
C GLN A 68 -10.68 2.01 -7.85
N PRO A 69 -10.83 3.26 -7.33
CA PRO A 69 -11.19 3.44 -5.94
C PRO A 69 -12.49 2.69 -5.64
N SER A 70 -12.52 1.97 -4.52
CA SER A 70 -13.68 1.17 -4.16
C SER A 70 -14.92 2.07 -4.01
N ASN A 71 -16.11 1.47 -4.15
CA ASN A 71 -17.36 2.19 -3.91
C ASN A 71 -17.39 2.87 -2.52
N GLU A 72 -16.72 2.29 -1.54
CA GLU A 72 -16.60 2.82 -0.18
C GLU A 72 -15.69 4.06 -0.14
N GLN A 73 -14.53 4.01 -0.80
CA GLN A 73 -13.61 5.16 -0.91
C GLN A 73 -14.27 6.33 -1.65
N GLN A 74 -15.03 6.04 -2.71
CA GLN A 74 -15.79 7.05 -3.44
C GLN A 74 -16.92 7.65 -2.58
N SER A 75 -17.61 6.81 -1.80
CA SER A 75 -18.67 7.25 -0.88
C SER A 75 -18.12 8.15 0.23
N LEU A 76 -16.99 7.78 0.82
CA LEU A 76 -16.31 8.59 1.84
C LEU A 76 -15.88 9.95 1.29
N THR A 77 -15.37 9.97 0.05
CA THR A 77 -14.97 11.23 -0.61
C THR A 77 -16.18 12.15 -0.84
N LYS A 78 -17.31 11.60 -1.32
CA LYS A 78 -18.54 12.37 -1.49
C LYS A 78 -19.08 12.90 -0.17
N LEU A 79 -19.02 12.10 0.90
CA LEU A 79 -19.43 12.54 2.23
C LEU A 79 -18.56 13.71 2.73
N ALA A 80 -17.23 13.62 2.56
CA ALA A 80 -16.32 14.70 2.93
C ALA A 80 -16.59 16.01 2.16
N GLN A 81 -16.92 15.91 0.87
CA GLN A 81 -17.35 17.05 0.06
C GLN A 81 -18.64 17.68 0.60
N GLN A 82 -19.66 16.87 0.86
CA GLN A 82 -20.93 17.34 1.41
C GLN A 82 -20.76 18.02 2.77
N VAL A 83 -19.90 17.50 3.65
CA VAL A 83 -19.62 18.12 4.94
C VAL A 83 -18.93 19.47 4.77
N THR A 84 -17.99 19.59 3.83
CA THR A 84 -17.32 20.86 3.52
C THR A 84 -18.31 21.90 3.01
N GLU A 85 -19.14 21.54 2.04
CA GLU A 85 -20.18 22.43 1.49
C GLU A 85 -21.17 22.89 2.57
N GLN A 86 -21.57 21.99 3.47
CA GLN A 86 -22.44 22.34 4.60
C GLN A 86 -21.75 23.32 5.55
N GLN A 87 -20.48 23.12 5.85
CA GLN A 87 -19.73 23.98 6.76
C GLN A 87 -19.56 25.40 6.20
N GLU A 88 -19.30 25.53 4.90
CA GLU A 88 -19.22 26.83 4.22
C GLU A 88 -20.57 27.56 4.24
N HIS A 89 -21.66 26.84 3.98
CA HIS A 89 -23.00 27.41 4.04
C HIS A 89 -23.36 27.89 5.45
N ILE A 90 -23.02 27.11 6.49
CA ILE A 90 -23.22 27.52 7.90
C ILE A 90 -22.42 28.79 8.21
N ALA A 91 -21.15 28.86 7.81
CA ALA A 91 -20.32 30.04 8.04
C ALA A 91 -20.91 31.30 7.37
N SER A 92 -21.44 31.17 6.14
CA SER A 92 -22.10 32.27 5.44
C SER A 92 -23.38 32.75 6.14
N LEU A 93 -24.17 31.82 6.69
CA LEU A 93 -25.35 32.15 7.50
C LEU A 93 -24.95 32.87 8.81
N GLU A 94 -23.93 32.38 9.50
CA GLU A 94 -23.40 33.00 10.73
C GLU A 94 -22.89 34.43 10.47
N GLU A 95 -22.20 34.65 9.36
CA GLU A 95 -21.75 35.98 8.95
C GLU A 95 -22.94 36.91 8.67
N SER A 96 -23.93 36.42 7.92
CA SER A 96 -25.14 37.18 7.57
C SER A 96 -25.95 37.58 8.81
N LEU A 97 -26.11 36.66 9.77
CA LEU A 97 -26.75 36.94 11.06
C LEU A 97 -25.96 37.98 11.86
N THR A 98 -24.63 37.87 11.87
CA THR A 98 -23.76 38.83 12.56
C THR A 98 -23.89 40.23 11.97
N GLN A 99 -23.97 40.36 10.64
CA GLN A 99 -24.18 41.65 9.99
C GLN A 99 -25.58 42.22 10.27
N LEU A 100 -26.62 41.39 10.29
CA LEU A 100 -27.97 41.81 10.64
C LEU A 100 -28.04 42.38 12.08
N VAL A 101 -27.42 41.69 13.04
CA VAL A 101 -27.36 42.12 14.44
C VAL A 101 -26.58 43.44 14.58
N LYS A 102 -25.48 43.61 13.83
CA LYS A 102 -24.69 44.86 13.83
C LYS A 102 -25.40 46.01 13.11
N GLY A 103 -26.23 45.73 12.11
CA GLY A 103 -26.99 46.72 11.33
C GLY A 103 -28.27 47.20 12.01
N GLY A 104 -28.84 46.40 12.92
CA GLY A 104 -30.09 46.71 13.64
C GLY A 104 -29.95 47.57 14.91
N THR A 105 -28.76 47.99 15.29
CA THR A 105 -28.50 48.80 16.50
C THR A 105 -28.44 50.33 16.28
N HIS A 106 -29.20 50.86 15.31
CA HIS A 106 -29.39 52.31 15.12
C HIS A 106 -30.84 52.71 15.36
#